data_AF-A0A2A5M425-F1
#
_entry.id   AF-A0A2A5M425-F1
#
_cell.length_a   1.000
_cell.length_b   1.000
_cell.length_c   1.000
_cell.angle_alpha   90.00
_cell.angle_beta   90.00
_cell.angle_gamma   90.00
#
_symmetry.space_group_name_H-M   'P 1'
#
loop_
_entity.id
_entity.type
_entity.pdbx_description
1 polymer ?
#
loop_
_entity_poly.entity_id
_entity_poly.type
_entity_poly.pdbx_seq_one_letter_code
_entity_poly.pdbx_strand_id
1 'polypeptide(L)'
;MVPELARVSSGTQNVKKWEEILVSTGDFTDCFFMECDYKEFWDKERYLGAWHSVNDIQAQAGEKRWKEILEMIEAKISHMQSIEIPYKIRAWTAKKA
;
A
#
# COMPACT_ATOMS: atom_id res chain seq x y z
N MET A 1 -2.99 0.05 -20.29
CA MET A 1 -3.23 1.20 -19.38
C MET A 1 -4.63 1.70 -19.68
N VAL A 2 -5.55 1.73 -18.72
CA VAL A 2 -6.97 2.11 -18.99
C VAL A 2 -7.04 3.64 -19.15
N PRO A 3 -7.46 4.18 -20.31
CA PRO A 3 -7.34 5.62 -20.63
C PRO A 3 -8.16 6.56 -19.74
N GLU A 4 -9.18 6.06 -19.04
CA GLU A 4 -10.15 6.85 -18.26
C GLU A 4 -9.98 6.72 -16.74
N LEU A 5 -8.94 6.03 -16.27
CA LEU A 5 -8.78 5.72 -14.85
C LEU A 5 -8.16 6.92 -14.12
N ALA A 6 -9.01 7.70 -13.43
CA ALA A 6 -8.60 8.82 -12.58
C ALA A 6 -7.97 8.27 -11.29
N ARG A 7 -6.69 7.93 -11.35
CA ARG A 7 -5.95 7.37 -10.21
C ARG A 7 -6.08 8.25 -8.96
N VAL A 8 -6.82 7.79 -7.94
CA VAL A 8 -6.85 8.39 -6.61
C VAL A 8 -5.93 7.57 -5.71
N SER A 9 -4.64 7.89 -5.79
CA SER A 9 -3.60 7.14 -5.07
C SER A 9 -3.59 7.51 -3.58
N SER A 10 -4.13 6.64 -2.72
CA SER A 10 -3.89 6.72 -1.27
C SER A 10 -2.40 6.58 -0.90
N GLY A 11 -1.61 5.92 -1.76
CA GLY A 11 -0.18 5.71 -1.57
C GLY A 11 0.71 6.95 -1.79
N THR A 12 0.26 7.96 -2.56
CA THR A 12 1.05 9.19 -2.77
C THR A 12 0.76 10.27 -1.74
N GLN A 13 -0.32 10.14 -0.96
CA GLN A 13 -0.70 11.13 0.05
C GLN A 13 0.12 11.05 1.35
N ASN A 14 0.90 9.97 1.55
CA ASN A 14 1.68 9.76 2.77
C ASN A 14 3.18 10.03 2.62
N VAL A 15 3.59 10.80 1.60
CA VAL A 15 4.91 11.46 1.60
C VAL A 15 4.83 12.80 2.33
N LYS A 16 4.07 12.85 3.43
CA LYS A 16 4.11 13.99 4.32
C LYS A 16 5.53 14.08 4.89
N LYS A 17 6.03 15.30 5.04
CA LYS A 17 7.28 15.55 5.74
C LYS A 17 7.06 15.36 7.24
N TRP A 18 6.90 14.10 7.66
CA TRP A 18 6.47 13.73 9.00
C TRP A 18 7.37 14.28 10.09
N GLU A 19 8.68 14.34 9.85
CA GLU A 19 9.63 15.01 10.74
C GLU A 19 9.24 16.47 10.99
N GLU A 20 8.99 17.25 9.92
CA GLU A 20 8.56 18.65 10.03
C GLU A 20 7.20 18.77 10.72
N ILE A 21 6.25 17.90 10.39
CA ILE A 21 4.89 17.93 10.96
C ILE A 21 4.91 17.61 12.46
N LEU A 22 5.64 16.57 12.88
CA LEU A 22 5.68 16.12 14.26
C LEU A 22 6.28 17.18 15.19
N VAL A 23 7.29 17.93 14.73
CA VAL A 23 7.93 18.99 15.52
C VAL A 23 7.29 20.37 15.36
N SER A 24 6.32 20.52 14.44
CA SER A 24 5.79 21.83 14.03
C SER A 24 5.11 22.64 15.14
N THR A 25 4.54 21.98 16.14
CA THR A 25 3.85 22.62 17.27
C THR A 25 4.76 22.85 18.48
N GLY A 26 5.94 22.22 18.50
CA GLY A 26 6.81 22.16 19.68
C GLY A 26 6.38 21.16 20.75
N ASP A 27 5.26 20.44 20.58
CA ASP A 27 4.83 19.39 21.53
C ASP A 27 5.78 18.18 21.54
N PHE A 28 6.48 17.98 20.42
CA PHE A 28 7.50 16.96 20.24
C PHE A 28 8.80 17.58 19.73
N THR A 29 9.91 17.00 20.17
CA THR A 29 11.29 17.36 19.84
C THR A 29 12.07 16.11 19.45
N ASP A 30 13.29 16.28 18.95
CA ASP A 30 14.22 15.17 18.67
C ASP A 30 13.59 14.05 17.82
N CYS A 31 12.89 14.43 16.74
CA CYS A 31 12.30 13.46 15.82
C CYS A 31 13.39 12.80 14.97
N PHE A 32 13.41 11.47 14.93
CA PHE A 32 14.25 10.71 14.02
C PHE A 32 13.45 9.70 13.22
N PHE A 33 13.96 9.40 12.04
CA PHE A 33 13.37 8.48 11.07
C PHE A 33 14.20 7.20 10.97
N MET A 34 13.49 6.09 10.81
CA MET A 34 14.08 4.80 10.44
C MET A 34 13.28 4.13 9.33
N GLU A 35 14.01 3.46 8.44
CA GLU A 35 13.46 2.67 7.34
C GLU A 35 14.11 1.29 7.30
N CYS A 36 13.30 0.26 7.08
CA CYS A 36 13.77 -1.10 6.91
C CYS A 36 12.95 -1.81 5.82
N ASP A 37 13.63 -2.56 4.96
CA ASP A 37 12.98 -3.44 4.02
C ASP A 37 12.47 -4.69 4.75
N TYR A 38 11.24 -5.08 4.46
CA TYR A 38 10.60 -6.25 5.04
C TYR A 38 9.90 -7.05 3.95
N LYS A 39 9.82 -8.37 4.14
CA LYS A 39 9.22 -9.27 3.16
C LYS A 39 8.30 -10.25 3.88
N GLU A 40 7.10 -10.41 3.34
CA GLU A 40 6.22 -11.52 3.72
C GLU A 40 6.08 -12.51 2.56
N PHE A 41 5.78 -13.76 2.91
CA PHE A 41 5.48 -14.80 1.94
C PHE A 41 4.03 -15.23 2.14
N TRP A 42 3.19 -15.00 1.14
CA TRP A 42 1.76 -15.29 1.21
C TRP A 42 1.40 -16.48 0.34
N ASP A 43 0.35 -17.18 0.73
CA ASP A 43 -0.38 -18.06 -0.18
C ASP A 43 -1.26 -17.23 -1.13
N LYS A 44 -1.81 -17.91 -2.14
CA LYS A 44 -2.64 -17.26 -3.17
C LYS A 44 -3.94 -16.71 -2.61
N GLU A 45 -4.55 -17.41 -1.64
CA GLU A 45 -5.84 -17.02 -1.07
C GLU A 45 -5.71 -15.69 -0.33
N ARG A 46 -4.71 -15.54 0.52
CA ARG A 46 -4.40 -14.29 1.22
C ARG A 46 -4.07 -13.16 0.23
N TYR A 47 -3.28 -13.45 -0.80
CA TYR A 47 -2.92 -12.45 -1.81
C TYR A 47 -4.12 -11.94 -2.60
N LEU A 48 -4.98 -12.84 -3.09
CA LEU A 48 -6.22 -12.47 -3.77
C LEU A 48 -7.17 -11.75 -2.80
N GLY A 49 -7.25 -12.22 -1.56
CA GLY A 49 -8.01 -11.60 -0.47
C GLY A 49 -7.69 -10.12 -0.28
N ALA A 50 -6.41 -9.74 -0.36
CA ALA A 50 -5.97 -8.37 -0.19
C ALA A 50 -6.52 -7.42 -1.26
N TRP A 51 -6.78 -7.89 -2.49
CA TRP A 51 -7.35 -7.07 -3.56
C TRP A 51 -8.77 -6.60 -3.25
N HIS A 52 -9.53 -7.33 -2.44
CA HIS A 52 -10.86 -6.90 -1.99
C HIS A 52 -10.84 -5.66 -1.08
N SER A 53 -9.68 -5.30 -0.51
CA SER A 53 -9.53 -4.07 0.27
C SER A 53 -9.30 -2.82 -0.60
N VAL A 54 -9.07 -2.98 -1.91
CA VAL A 54 -8.69 -1.91 -2.83
C VAL A 54 -9.94 -1.28 -3.48
N ASN A 55 -10.73 -0.60 -2.65
CA ASN A 55 -12.04 -0.04 -3.03
C ASN A 55 -11.98 0.97 -4.19
N ASP A 56 -10.92 1.78 -4.27
CA ASP A 56 -10.79 2.83 -5.30
C ASP A 56 -10.76 2.24 -6.71
N ILE A 57 -9.92 1.22 -6.92
CA ILE A 57 -9.80 0.56 -8.23
C ILE A 57 -11.09 -0.19 -8.56
N GLN A 58 -11.69 -0.86 -7.57
CA GLN A 58 -12.96 -1.56 -7.76
C GLN A 58 -14.09 -0.60 -8.18
N ALA A 59 -14.21 0.55 -7.51
CA ALA A 59 -15.22 1.56 -7.82
C ALA A 59 -15.03 2.16 -9.22
N GLN A 60 -13.78 2.44 -9.62
CA GLN A 60 -13.48 3.00 -10.95
C GLN A 60 -13.63 1.98 -12.08
N ALA A 61 -13.28 0.72 -11.85
CA ALA A 61 -13.39 -0.34 -12.86
C ALA A 61 -14.85 -0.73 -13.11
N GLY A 62 -15.70 -0.67 -12.08
CA GLY A 62 -17.03 -1.27 -12.10
C GLY A 62 -16.97 -2.79 -12.03
N GLU A 63 -18.08 -3.42 -11.65
CA GLU A 63 -18.13 -4.85 -11.30
C GLU A 63 -17.59 -5.78 -12.40
N LYS A 64 -17.97 -5.54 -13.66
CA LYS A 64 -17.56 -6.39 -14.79
C LYS A 64 -16.05 -6.38 -15.01
N ARG A 65 -15.43 -5.19 -15.13
CA ARG A 65 -13.99 -5.07 -15.35
C ARG A 65 -13.21 -5.47 -14.11
N TRP A 66 -13.77 -5.26 -12.91
CA TRP A 66 -13.16 -5.72 -11.67
C TRP A 66 -13.00 -7.25 -11.63
N LYS A 67 -14.04 -7.98 -12.06
CA LYS A 67 -13.96 -9.43 -12.19
C LYS A 67 -12.86 -9.86 -13.19
N GLU A 68 -12.79 -9.23 -14.35
CA GLU A 68 -11.74 -9.48 -15.35
C GLU A 68 -10.33 -9.20 -14.77
N ILE A 69 -10.18 -8.15 -13.95
CA ILE A 69 -8.92 -7.83 -13.26
C ILE A 69 -8.52 -8.94 -12.29
N LEU A 70 -9.45 -9.42 -11.46
CA LEU A 70 -9.16 -10.50 -10.51
C LEU A 70 -8.78 -11.80 -11.23
N GLU A 71 -9.49 -12.16 -12.30
CA GLU A 71 -9.16 -13.34 -13.12
C GLU A 71 -7.76 -13.23 -13.76
N MET A 72 -7.38 -12.04 -14.24
CA MET A 72 -6.03 -11.80 -14.76
C MET A 72 -4.95 -11.93 -13.68
N ILE A 73 -5.21 -11.43 -12.46
CA ILE A 73 -4.28 -11.54 -11.33
C ILE A 73 -4.12 -13.00 -10.93
N GLU A 74 -5.22 -13.73 -10.78
CA GLU A 74 -5.22 -15.17 -10.46
C GLU A 74 -4.44 -15.98 -11.51
N ALA A 75 -4.71 -15.73 -12.80
CA ALA A 75 -3.97 -16.38 -13.89
C ALA A 75 -2.46 -16.08 -13.81
N LYS A 76 -2.09 -14.84 -13.46
CA LYS A 76 -0.69 -14.41 -13.36
C LYS A 76 0.06 -15.09 -12.23
N ILE A 77 -0.59 -15.35 -11.10
CA ILE A 77 0.02 -15.98 -9.91
C ILE A 77 -0.19 -17.50 -9.86
N SER A 78 -0.94 -18.07 -10.80
CA SER A 78 -1.36 -19.49 -10.82
C SER A 78 -0.21 -20.50 -10.67
N HIS A 79 0.97 -20.18 -11.20
CA HIS A 79 2.17 -21.05 -11.16
C HIS A 79 3.05 -20.83 -9.92
N MET A 80 2.77 -19.80 -9.11
CA MET A 80 3.56 -19.48 -7.92
C MET A 80 3.10 -20.33 -6.74
N GLN A 81 4.02 -20.96 -6.01
CA GLN A 81 3.67 -21.70 -4.79
C GLN A 81 3.52 -20.78 -3.57
N SER A 82 4.30 -19.71 -3.56
CA SER A 82 4.23 -18.63 -2.58
C SER A 82 4.55 -17.31 -3.28
N ILE A 83 3.97 -16.22 -2.78
CA ILE A 83 4.11 -14.89 -3.36
C ILE A 83 4.89 -14.05 -2.35
N GLU A 84 6.07 -13.57 -2.77
CA GLU A 84 6.88 -12.63 -1.98
C GLU A 84 6.26 -11.23 -2.08
N ILE A 85 5.89 -10.65 -0.94
CA ILE A 85 5.33 -9.31 -0.84
C ILE A 85 6.38 -8.39 -0.21
N PRO A 86 6.99 -7.49 -1.00
CA PRO A 86 7.94 -6.54 -0.47
C PRO A 86 7.21 -5.37 0.21
N TYR A 87 7.64 -5.06 1.42
CA TYR A 87 7.20 -3.91 2.19
C TYR A 87 8.40 -3.06 2.60
N LYS A 88 8.12 -1.78 2.87
CA LYS A 88 9.07 -0.82 3.40
C LYS A 88 8.49 -0.30 4.70
N ILE A 89 9.04 -0.74 5.82
CA ILE A 89 8.61 -0.29 7.14
C ILE A 89 9.29 1.05 7.40
N ARG A 90 8.47 2.05 7.72
CA ARG A 90 8.90 3.40 8.05
C ARG A 90 8.39 3.76 9.42
N ALA A 91 9.27 4.24 10.28
CA ALA A 91 8.88 4.73 11.59
C ALA A 91 9.52 6.10 11.86
N TRP A 92 8.74 6.96 12.48
CA TRP A 92 9.18 8.22 13.05
C TRP A 92 9.03 8.11 14.56
N THR A 93 10.11 8.38 15.28
CA THR A 93 10.11 8.41 16.74
C THR A 93 10.46 9.83 17.15
N ALA A 94 9.66 10.42 18.04
CA ALA A 94 9.90 11.76 18.56
C ALA A 94 9.77 11.75 20.08
N LYS A 95 10.52 12.63 20.74
CA LYS A 95 10.50 12.80 22.18
C LYS A 95 9.45 13.85 22.55
N LYS A 96 8.66 13.60 23.60
CA LYS A 96 7.79 14.64 24.16
C LYS A 96 8.67 15.77 24.73
N ALA A 97 8.35 17.03 24.39
CA ALA A 97 9.05 18.20 24.89
C ALA A 97 8.97 18.33 26.42
#